data_AF-A0A285TBV8-F1
#
_entry.id   AF-A0A285TBV8-F1
#
_cell.length_a   1.000
_cell.length_b   1.000
_cell.length_c   1.000
_cell.angle_alpha   90.00
_cell.angle_beta   90.00
_cell.angle_gamma   90.00
#
_symmetry.space_group_name_H-M   'P 1'
#
loop_
_entity.id
_entity.type
_entity.pdbx_description
1 polymer ?
#
loop_
_entity_poly.entity_id
_entity_poly.type
_entity_poly.pdbx_seq_one_letter_code
_entity_poly.pdbx_strand_id
1 'polypeptide(L)'
;MTEKWRCRLFWGNPHTSPPHGMPRIALSVLCDRPHPIPNEILQMSGPGTEYTPGTGWTVGWERIDQRPVRRWSAEAKGRVRQLNLRRRIEKRFPLFAEMFIADELARRPQYFRGEA
;
A
#
# COMPACT_ATOMS: atom_id res chain seq x y z
N MET A 1 -4.58 9.72 -20.31
CA MET A 1 -4.03 10.11 -19.00
C MET A 1 -2.53 10.02 -19.12
N THR A 2 -1.80 11.13 -18.97
CA THR A 2 -0.34 11.13 -19.03
C THR A 2 0.17 10.39 -17.80
N GLU A 3 0.86 9.27 -17.98
CA GLU A 3 1.46 8.55 -16.86
C GLU A 3 2.45 9.48 -16.16
N LYS A 4 2.28 9.65 -14.85
CA LYS A 4 3.21 10.43 -14.04
C LYS A 4 3.98 9.48 -13.14
N TRP A 5 5.24 9.77 -12.98
CA TRP A 5 6.12 9.11 -12.04
C TRP A 5 6.41 10.06 -10.90
N ARG A 6 6.72 9.49 -9.74
CA ARG A 6 7.24 10.21 -8.59
C ARG A 6 8.58 9.62 -8.24
N CYS A 7 9.63 10.41 -8.40
CA CYS A 7 10.92 10.08 -7.82
C CYS A 7 10.95 10.60 -6.38
N ARG A 8 11.45 9.80 -5.45
CA ARG A 8 11.54 10.15 -4.03
C ARG A 8 12.91 9.81 -3.47
N LEU A 9 13.41 10.69 -2.61
CA LEU A 9 14.53 10.45 -1.72
C LEU A 9 13.96 10.20 -0.31
N PHE A 10 14.12 8.97 0.17
CA PHE A 10 13.44 8.50 1.37
C PHE A 10 14.32 7.56 2.19
N TRP A 11 14.00 7.39 3.47
CA TRP A 11 14.69 6.47 4.35
C TRP A 11 14.34 5.02 4.01
N GLY A 12 15.33 4.26 3.56
CA GLY A 12 15.13 2.93 2.98
C GLY A 12 14.78 1.84 4.00
N ASN A 13 15.19 1.99 5.26
CA ASN A 13 14.96 0.98 6.29
C ASN A 13 13.61 1.20 7.00
N PRO A 14 12.63 0.27 6.90
CA PRO A 14 11.34 0.41 7.57
C PRO A 14 11.41 0.18 9.09
N HIS A 15 12.45 -0.46 9.59
CA HIS A 15 12.60 -0.83 11.00
C HIS A 15 13.38 0.19 11.83
N THR A 16 13.97 1.20 11.19
CA THR A 16 14.70 2.28 11.86
C THR A 16 14.13 3.64 11.49
N SER A 17 14.44 4.63 12.31
CA SER A 17 14.07 6.02 12.07
C SER A 17 15.22 6.76 11.37
N PRO A 18 14.92 7.77 10.55
CA PRO A 18 15.95 8.67 10.03
C PRO A 18 16.73 9.34 11.17
N PRO A 19 18.00 9.74 10.92
CA PRO A 19 18.79 10.50 11.87
C PRO A 19 18.11 11.82 12.28
N HIS A 20 18.45 12.33 13.46
CA HIS A 20 18.09 13.68 13.93
C HIS A 20 16.59 14.05 13.87
N GLY A 21 15.71 13.05 13.92
CA GLY A 21 14.25 13.28 13.82
C GLY A 21 13.80 13.74 12.42
N MET A 22 14.61 13.53 11.39
CA MET A 22 14.28 13.88 10.01
C MET A 22 13.03 13.14 9.52
N PRO A 23 12.26 13.74 8.58
CA PRO A 23 11.12 13.06 7.97
C PRO A 23 11.59 11.85 7.15
N ARG A 24 10.77 10.79 7.07
CA ARG A 24 11.09 9.60 6.26
C ARG A 24 11.22 9.89 4.77
N ILE A 25 10.59 10.95 4.27
CA ILE A 25 10.71 11.40 2.89
C ILE A 25 11.34 12.78 2.93
N ALA A 26 12.56 12.88 2.42
CA ALA A 26 13.31 14.13 2.40
C ALA A 26 12.93 14.99 1.18
N LEU A 27 12.70 14.34 0.03
CA LEU A 27 12.30 15.02 -1.20
C LEU A 27 11.43 14.12 -2.07
N SER A 28 10.47 14.72 -2.76
CA SER A 28 9.65 14.04 -3.75
C SER A 28 9.38 14.95 -4.95
N VAL A 29 9.68 14.44 -6.15
CA VAL A 29 9.56 15.17 -7.41
C VAL A 29 8.69 14.38 -8.38
N LEU A 30 7.70 15.06 -8.97
CA LEU A 30 6.91 14.50 -10.06
C LEU A 30 7.70 14.56 -11.37
N CYS A 31 7.74 13.46 -12.11
CA CYS A 31 8.44 13.35 -13.38
C CYS A 31 7.59 12.62 -14.43
N ASP A 32 7.87 12.85 -15.71
CA ASP A 32 7.15 12.20 -16.81
C ASP A 32 7.64 10.76 -17.09
N ARG A 33 8.85 10.43 -16.62
CA ARG A 33 9.51 9.15 -16.81
C ARG A 33 10.37 8.79 -15.59
N PRO A 34 10.64 7.49 -15.33
CA PRO A 34 11.42 7.06 -14.18
C PRO A 34 12.93 7.26 -14.35
N HIS A 35 13.43 7.64 -15.53
CA HIS A 35 14.85 7.93 -15.72
C HIS A 35 15.02 9.08 -16.71
N PRO A 36 15.98 10.01 -16.52
CA PRO A 36 16.98 10.06 -15.45
C PRO A 36 16.41 10.47 -14.08
N ILE A 37 17.22 10.32 -13.02
CA ILE A 37 16.90 10.89 -11.69
C ILE A 37 16.75 12.41 -11.85
N PRO A 38 15.68 13.04 -11.32
CA PRO A 38 15.53 14.49 -11.34
C PRO A 38 16.72 15.20 -10.70
N ASN A 39 17.11 16.35 -11.26
CA ASN A 39 18.33 17.06 -10.86
C ASN A 39 18.30 17.47 -9.38
N GLU A 40 17.13 17.80 -8.85
CA GLU A 40 16.94 18.16 -7.45
C GLU A 40 17.30 17.00 -6.50
N ILE A 41 16.92 15.78 -6.87
CA ILE A 41 17.27 14.57 -6.11
C ILE A 41 18.76 14.27 -6.27
N LEU A 42 19.33 14.39 -7.48
CA LEU A 42 20.76 14.18 -7.71
C LEU A 42 21.64 15.12 -6.90
N GLN A 43 21.29 16.41 -6.85
CA GLN A 43 22.02 17.41 -6.07
C GLN A 43 21.93 17.09 -4.57
N MET A 44 20.73 16.75 -4.09
CA MET A 44 20.52 16.44 -2.68
C MET A 44 21.20 15.14 -2.24
N SER A 45 21.25 14.12 -3.10
CA SER A 45 21.94 12.84 -2.83
C SER A 45 23.40 12.83 -3.30
N GLY A 46 23.98 13.99 -3.58
CA GLY A 46 25.36 14.12 -4.06
C GLY A 46 26.38 13.65 -3.02
N PRO A 47 27.64 13.40 -3.43
CA PRO A 47 28.71 13.03 -2.49
C PRO A 47 28.92 14.09 -1.41
N GLY A 48 29.10 13.66 -0.15
CA GLY A 48 29.36 14.55 0.99
C GLY A 48 28.11 15.19 1.60
N THR A 49 26.91 14.80 1.14
CA THR A 49 25.64 15.21 1.74
C THR A 49 25.18 14.19 2.79
N GLU A 50 24.26 14.58 3.67
CA GLU A 50 23.61 13.64 4.60
C GLU A 50 22.82 12.53 3.89
N TYR A 51 22.48 12.75 2.62
CA TYR A 51 21.66 11.87 1.79
C TYR A 51 22.47 11.06 0.77
N THR A 52 23.81 11.07 0.86
CA THR A 52 24.68 10.28 -0.01
C THR A 52 24.30 8.79 0.05
N PRO A 53 24.29 8.06 -1.08
CA PRO A 53 24.06 6.61 -1.08
C PRO A 53 24.96 5.89 -0.06
N GLY A 54 24.36 5.01 0.73
CA GLY A 54 25.05 4.27 1.81
C GLY A 54 24.75 4.77 3.23
N THR A 55 24.15 5.94 3.40
CA THR A 55 23.78 6.49 4.73
C THR A 55 22.39 6.02 5.23
N GLY A 56 21.71 5.14 4.48
CA GLY A 56 20.34 4.68 4.75
C GLY A 56 19.26 5.41 3.95
N TRP A 57 19.61 6.51 3.29
CA TRP A 57 18.76 7.18 2.31
C TRP A 57 18.76 6.43 0.97
N THR A 58 17.61 6.43 0.30
CA THR A 58 17.35 5.66 -0.93
C THR A 58 16.57 6.51 -1.91
N VAL A 59 16.96 6.42 -3.19
CA VAL A 59 16.17 6.97 -4.31
C VAL A 59 15.27 5.87 -4.86
N GLY A 60 13.99 6.16 -5.04
CA GLY A 60 13.05 5.22 -5.62
C GLY A 60 11.96 5.90 -6.44
N TRP A 61 11.31 5.12 -7.29
CA TRP A 61 10.25 5.58 -8.17
C TRP A 61 8.93 4.91 -7.82
N GLU A 62 7.87 5.71 -7.87
CA GLU A 62 6.49 5.26 -7.78
C GLU A 62 5.77 5.69 -9.05
N ARG A 63 5.13 4.73 -9.74
CA ARG A 63 4.21 5.07 -10.83
C ARG A 63 2.93 5.61 -10.21
N ILE A 64 2.63 6.88 -10.48
CA ILE A 64 1.35 7.47 -10.10
C ILE A 64 0.38 7.17 -11.23
N ASP A 65 -0.32 6.07 -11.09
CA ASP A 65 -1.47 5.80 -11.93
C ASP A 65 -2.69 6.52 -11.34
N GLN A 66 -3.22 7.52 -12.03
CA GLN A 66 -4.46 8.19 -11.67
C GLN A 66 -5.68 7.34 -12.05
N ARG A 67 -5.62 6.02 -11.85
CA ARG A 67 -6.80 5.18 -12.04
C ARG A 67 -7.83 5.54 -10.99
N PRO A 68 -9.10 5.75 -11.38
CA PRO A 68 -10.16 5.90 -10.41
C PRO A 68 -10.15 4.66 -9.50
N VAL A 69 -10.19 4.89 -8.19
CA VAL A 69 -10.22 3.81 -7.20
C VAL A 69 -11.44 2.94 -7.53
N ARG A 70 -11.20 1.70 -7.95
CA ARG A 70 -12.29 0.76 -8.20
C ARG A 70 -12.90 0.36 -6.86
N ARG A 71 -13.99 1.03 -6.50
CA ARG A 71 -14.79 0.69 -5.34
C ARG A 71 -15.73 -0.45 -5.69
N TRP A 72 -15.82 -1.45 -4.83
CA TRP A 72 -16.83 -2.48 -4.96
C TRP A 72 -18.19 -1.92 -4.59
N SER A 73 -19.24 -2.38 -5.28
CA SER A 73 -20.59 -2.22 -4.77
C SER A 73 -20.71 -2.96 -3.43
N ALA A 74 -21.66 -2.54 -2.58
CA ALA A 74 -21.92 -3.23 -1.32
C ALA A 74 -22.19 -4.72 -1.56
N GLU A 75 -22.99 -5.06 -2.58
CA GLU A 75 -23.28 -6.44 -2.97
C GLU A 75 -22.01 -7.23 -3.35
N ALA A 76 -21.13 -6.68 -4.21
CA ALA A 76 -19.89 -7.34 -4.59
C ALA A 76 -18.97 -7.56 -3.37
N LYS A 77 -18.92 -6.59 -2.46
CA LYS A 77 -18.16 -6.65 -1.20
C LYS A 77 -18.72 -7.69 -0.25
N GLY A 78 -20.03 -7.74 -0.09
CA GLY A 78 -20.73 -8.76 0.69
C GLY A 78 -20.44 -10.16 0.16
N ARG A 79 -20.63 -10.37 -1.16
CA ARG A 79 -20.38 -11.65 -1.82
C ARG A 79 -18.97 -12.18 -1.56
N VAL A 80 -17.95 -11.35 -1.72
CA VAL A 80 -16.56 -11.80 -1.48
C VAL A 80 -16.28 -12.02 0.01
N ARG A 81 -16.83 -11.21 0.92
CA ARG A 81 -16.71 -11.44 2.36
C ARG A 81 -17.30 -12.80 2.75
N GLN A 82 -18.46 -13.16 2.22
CA GLN A 82 -19.08 -14.47 2.46
C GLN A 82 -18.26 -15.62 1.88
N LEU A 83 -17.73 -15.48 0.65
CA LEU A 83 -16.84 -16.47 0.05
C LEU A 83 -15.56 -16.67 0.87
N ASN A 84 -14.96 -15.58 1.37
CA ASN A 84 -13.76 -15.65 2.20
C ASN A 84 -14.04 -16.27 3.57
N LEU A 85 -15.21 -15.96 4.18
CA LEU A 85 -15.66 -16.61 5.41
C LEU A 85 -15.76 -18.12 5.20
N ARG A 86 -16.50 -18.54 4.16
CA ARG A 86 -16.70 -19.94 3.81
C ARG A 86 -15.37 -20.67 3.63
N ARG A 87 -14.47 -20.16 2.77
CA ARG A 87 -13.14 -20.76 2.56
C ARG A 87 -12.33 -20.91 3.85
N ARG A 88 -12.36 -19.89 4.72
CA ARG A 88 -11.60 -19.90 5.97
C ARG A 88 -12.16 -20.93 6.96
N ILE A 89 -13.48 -21.04 7.04
CA ILE A 89 -14.15 -21.95 7.96
C ILE A 89 -14.08 -23.39 7.46
N GLU A 90 -14.36 -23.65 6.18
CA GLU A 90 -14.25 -24.99 5.59
C GLU A 90 -12.83 -25.56 5.74
N LYS A 91 -11.80 -24.71 5.62
CA LYS A 91 -10.41 -25.12 5.83
C LYS A 91 -10.11 -25.50 7.30
N ARG A 92 -10.71 -24.81 8.27
CA ARG A 92 -10.35 -24.96 9.70
C ARG A 92 -11.27 -25.92 10.45
N PHE A 93 -12.54 -25.97 10.09
CA PHE A 93 -13.61 -26.71 10.76
C PHE A 93 -14.55 -27.37 9.75
N PRO A 94 -14.05 -28.27 8.88
CA PRO A 94 -14.83 -28.81 7.75
C PRO A 94 -16.13 -29.48 8.19
N LEU A 95 -16.12 -30.21 9.31
CA LEU A 95 -17.30 -30.95 9.81
C LEU A 95 -18.40 -30.03 10.36
N PHE A 96 -18.06 -28.82 10.78
CA PHE A 96 -18.98 -27.87 11.40
C PHE A 96 -19.11 -26.57 10.58
N ALA A 97 -18.68 -26.60 9.33
CA ALA A 97 -18.49 -25.38 8.56
C ALA A 97 -19.79 -24.60 8.37
N GLU A 98 -20.87 -25.28 7.98
CA GLU A 98 -22.17 -24.62 7.78
C GLU A 98 -22.73 -24.00 9.07
N MET A 99 -22.54 -24.66 10.21
CA MET A 99 -23.00 -24.14 11.51
C MET A 99 -22.27 -22.84 11.88
N PHE A 100 -20.94 -22.82 11.76
CA PHE A 100 -20.15 -21.63 12.06
C PHE A 100 -20.33 -20.50 11.04
N ILE A 101 -20.56 -20.84 9.76
CA ILE A 101 -20.88 -19.85 8.74
C ILE A 101 -22.22 -19.19 9.06
N ALA A 102 -23.26 -19.98 9.35
CA ALA A 102 -24.59 -19.45 9.68
C ALA A 102 -24.56 -18.53 10.91
N ASP A 103 -23.89 -18.95 11.99
CA ASP A 103 -23.74 -18.16 13.21
C ASP A 103 -23.04 -16.81 12.95
N GLU A 104 -21.92 -16.82 12.22
CA GLU A 104 -21.16 -15.60 11.94
C GLU A 104 -21.91 -14.65 10.99
N LEU A 105 -22.66 -15.19 10.02
CA LEU A 105 -23.55 -14.40 9.15
C LEU A 105 -24.68 -13.73 9.95
N ALA A 106 -25.27 -14.45 10.90
CA ALA A 106 -26.32 -13.92 11.77
C ALA A 106 -25.79 -12.87 12.76
N ARG A 107 -24.56 -13.07 13.27
CA ARG A 107 -23.91 -12.15 14.21
C ARG A 107 -23.54 -10.80 13.57
N ARG A 108 -23.15 -10.78 12.29
CA ARG A 108 -22.64 -9.55 11.63
C ARG A 108 -23.27 -9.31 10.25
N PRO A 109 -24.60 -9.17 10.15
CA PRO A 109 -25.31 -9.12 8.88
C PRO A 109 -24.88 -7.94 8.00
N GLN A 110 -24.74 -6.73 8.57
CA GLN A 110 -24.31 -5.53 7.83
C GLN A 110 -22.91 -5.67 7.22
N TYR A 111 -21.99 -6.34 7.92
CA TYR A 111 -20.66 -6.61 7.40
C TYR A 111 -20.72 -7.54 6.18
N PHE A 112 -21.50 -8.63 6.25
CA PHE A 112 -21.61 -9.59 5.14
C PHE A 112 -22.55 -9.14 4.01
N ARG A 113 -23.34 -8.09 4.20
CA ARG A 113 -24.02 -7.33 3.14
C ARG A 113 -23.13 -6.30 2.46
N GLY A 114 -21.94 -6.04 3.01
CA GLY A 114 -21.00 -5.06 2.46
C GLY A 114 -21.30 -3.60 2.81
N GLU A 115 -22.20 -3.37 3.76
CA GLU A 115 -22.67 -2.05 4.21
C GLU A 115 -21.73 -1.43 5.26
N ALA A 116 -20.95 -2.26 5.96
CA ALA A 116 -19.91 -1.86 6.92
C ALA A 116 -18.49 -1.91 6.35
#